data_AF-A0A067G240-F1
#
_entry.id   AF-A0A067G240-F1
#
_cell.length_a   1.000
_cell.length_b   1.000
_cell.length_c   1.000
_cell.angle_alpha   90.00
_cell.angle_beta   90.00
_cell.angle_gamma   90.00
#
_symmetry.space_group_name_H-M   'P 1'
#
loop_
_entity.id
_entity.type
_entity.pdbx_description
1 polymer ?
#
loop_
_entity_poly.entity_id
_entity_poly.type
_entity_poly.pdbx_seq_one_letter_code
_entity_poly.pdbx_strand_id
1 'polypeptide(L)'
;VHDPVEDEKLCVFFIEKALSKLPPGKEQILGIIDLRGFGTENADLKFLTFLFDVFYYYHPKRLGEVLFVEAPFVFKPFWQLTKPLLKSYASLAKFCSVETVRKEYFTEATVPDNFRE
;
A
#
# COMPACT_ATOMS: atom_id res chain seq x y z
N VAL A 1 16.13 15.43 0.69
CA VAL A 1 15.05 15.32 -0.31
C VAL A 1 15.44 14.14 -1.18
N HIS A 2 14.70 13.04 -1.12
CA HIS A 2 14.92 11.90 -2.02
C HIS A 2 14.58 12.32 -3.46
N ASP A 3 15.27 11.77 -4.44
CA ASP A 3 14.93 11.99 -5.85
C ASP A 3 13.63 11.23 -6.15
N PRO A 4 12.52 11.92 -6.49
CA PRO A 4 11.24 11.27 -6.74
C PRO A 4 11.34 10.16 -7.80
N VAL A 5 12.23 10.31 -8.78
CA VAL A 5 12.41 9.30 -9.83
C VAL A 5 13.05 8.01 -9.29
N GLU A 6 13.96 8.12 -8.31
CA GLU A 6 14.58 6.95 -7.69
C GLU A 6 13.60 6.22 -6.76
N ASP A 7 12.74 6.95 -6.05
CA ASP A 7 11.68 6.37 -5.22
C ASP A 7 10.66 5.62 -6.11
N GLU A 8 10.27 6.19 -7.25
CA GLU A 8 9.40 5.56 -8.25
C GLU A 8 10.03 4.28 -8.84
N LYS A 9 11.31 4.32 -9.23
CA LYS A 9 12.04 3.13 -9.72
C LYS A 9 12.12 2.03 -8.67
N LEU A 10 12.42 2.39 -7.42
CA LEU A 10 12.49 1.45 -6.31
C LEU A 10 11.12 0.82 -6.04
N CYS A 11 10.04 1.61 -6.10
CA CYS A 11 8.67 1.14 -5.97
C CYS A 11 8.34 0.08 -7.04
N VAL A 12 8.59 0.38 -8.32
CA VAL A 12 8.36 -0.56 -9.44
C VAL A 12 9.19 -1.82 -9.26
N PHE A 13 10.46 -1.70 -8.86
CA PHE A 13 11.30 -2.85 -8.58
C PHE A 13 10.70 -3.78 -7.52
N PHE A 14 10.17 -3.23 -6.42
CA PHE A 14 9.52 -4.04 -5.39
C PHE A 14 8.22 -4.66 -5.84
N ILE A 15 7.42 -3.96 -6.65
CA ILE A 15 6.19 -4.51 -7.25
C ILE A 15 6.55 -5.72 -8.12
N GLU A 16 7.49 -5.56 -9.06
CA GLU A 16 7.91 -6.65 -9.95
C GLU A 16 8.49 -7.84 -9.18
N LYS A 17 9.31 -7.55 -8.16
CA LYS A 17 9.86 -8.59 -7.29
C LYS A 17 8.77 -9.33 -6.51
N ALA A 18 7.76 -8.64 -6.00
CA ALA A 18 6.63 -9.26 -5.33
C ALA A 18 5.81 -10.13 -6.30
N LEU A 19 5.52 -9.63 -7.50
CA LEU A 19 4.79 -10.36 -8.53
C LEU A 19 5.55 -11.63 -8.98
N SER A 20 6.87 -11.57 -9.10
CA SER A 20 7.71 -12.72 -9.48
C SER A 20 7.74 -13.83 -8.43
N LYS A 21 7.39 -13.51 -7.18
CA LYS A 21 7.38 -14.44 -6.04
C LYS A 21 6.01 -15.04 -5.75
N LEU A 22 4.99 -14.67 -6.51
CA LEU A 22 3.65 -15.24 -6.34
C LEU A 22 3.69 -16.76 -6.59
N PRO A 23 3.09 -17.58 -5.71
CA PRO A 23 3.03 -19.01 -5.92
C PRO A 23 2.09 -19.34 -7.09
N PRO A 24 2.21 -20.54 -7.69
CA PRO A 24 1.33 -20.99 -8.76
C PRO A 24 -0.15 -20.83 -8.39
N GLY A 25 -0.94 -20.27 -9.32
CA GLY A 25 -2.37 -20.02 -9.11
C GLY A 25 -2.70 -18.76 -8.28
N LYS A 26 -1.71 -17.96 -7.89
CA LYS A 26 -1.93 -16.63 -7.31
C LYS A 26 -1.51 -15.55 -8.30
N GLU A 27 -2.36 -14.53 -8.44
CA GLU A 27 -2.17 -13.45 -9.41
C GLU A 27 -2.14 -12.05 -8.76
N GLN A 28 -2.50 -11.96 -7.49
CA GLN A 28 -2.69 -10.70 -6.78
C GLN A 28 -1.75 -10.57 -5.59
N ILE A 29 -1.24 -9.36 -5.39
CA ILE A 29 -0.52 -8.97 -4.18
C ILE A 29 -1.42 -8.14 -3.25
N LEU A 30 -1.04 -8.13 -1.98
CA LEU A 30 -1.60 -7.28 -0.93
C LEU A 30 -0.65 -6.10 -0.68
N GLY A 31 -1.17 -4.87 -0.73
CA GLY A 31 -0.44 -3.69 -0.28
C GLY A 31 -0.69 -3.45 1.21
N ILE A 32 0.35 -3.17 2.00
CA ILE A 32 0.21 -2.76 3.40
C ILE A 32 0.94 -1.43 3.55
N ILE A 33 0.19 -0.39 3.92
CA ILE A 33 0.68 0.97 4.13
C ILE A 33 0.48 1.30 5.61
N ASP A 34 1.59 1.27 6.35
CA ASP A 34 1.64 1.64 7.76
C ASP A 34 1.61 3.17 7.89
N LEU A 35 0.53 3.70 8.48
CA LEU A 35 0.31 5.13 8.65
C LEU A 35 0.63 5.61 10.08
N ARG A 36 1.24 4.76 10.93
CA ARG A 36 1.76 5.22 12.22
C ARG A 36 2.82 6.30 11.99
N GLY A 37 2.61 7.49 12.55
CA GLY A 37 3.46 8.66 12.32
C GLY A 37 3.18 9.41 11.02
N PHE A 38 2.06 9.14 10.34
CA PHE A 38 1.63 9.94 9.20
C PHE A 38 1.30 11.38 9.64
N GLY A 39 1.83 12.34 8.89
CA GLY A 39 1.74 13.78 9.11
C GLY A 39 1.83 14.55 7.79
N THR A 40 1.78 15.87 7.87
CA THR A 40 1.85 16.73 6.67
C THR A 40 3.20 16.66 5.96
N GLU A 41 4.26 16.38 6.72
CA GLU A 41 5.65 16.30 6.26
C GLU A 41 5.93 15.06 5.40
N ASN A 42 5.11 14.01 5.49
CA ASN A 42 5.25 12.76 4.75
C ASN A 42 4.01 12.43 3.88
N ALA A 43 3.13 13.41 3.68
CA ALA A 43 1.95 13.29 2.83
C ALA A 43 2.32 13.45 1.34
N ASP A 44 2.67 12.35 0.67
CA ASP A 44 2.99 12.37 -0.77
C ASP A 44 1.83 11.88 -1.65
N LEU A 45 1.02 12.83 -2.11
CA LEU A 45 -0.09 12.58 -3.04
C LEU A 45 0.39 12.09 -4.41
N LYS A 46 1.54 12.58 -4.87
CA LYS A 46 2.05 12.28 -6.21
C LYS A 46 2.55 10.84 -6.25
N PHE A 47 3.34 10.44 -5.27
CA PHE A 47 3.83 9.08 -5.15
C PHE A 47 2.70 8.07 -4.98
N LEU A 48 1.70 8.38 -4.14
CA LEU A 48 0.53 7.50 -4.00
C LEU A 48 -0.23 7.35 -5.32
N THR A 49 -0.40 8.45 -6.08
CA THR A 49 -1.04 8.40 -7.40
C THR A 49 -0.22 7.57 -8.38
N PHE A 50 1.10 7.77 -8.43
CA PHE A 50 2.03 6.96 -9.23
C PHE A 50 1.90 5.46 -8.92
N LEU A 51 1.91 5.08 -7.65
CA LEU A 51 1.78 3.69 -7.21
C LEU A 51 0.52 3.03 -7.81
N PHE A 52 -0.63 3.70 -7.75
CA PHE A 52 -1.86 3.16 -8.31
C PHE A 52 -1.92 3.23 -9.84
N ASP A 53 -1.27 4.20 -10.47
CA ASP A 53 -1.12 4.25 -11.92
C ASP A 53 -0.25 3.11 -12.46
N VAL A 54 0.77 2.66 -11.72
CA VAL A 54 1.54 1.45 -12.04
C VAL A 54 0.61 0.23 -12.15
N PHE A 55 -0.28 0.02 -11.17
CA PHE A 55 -1.26 -1.06 -11.25
C PHE A 55 -2.34 -0.81 -12.31
N TYR A 56 -2.74 0.44 -12.55
CA TYR A 56 -3.78 0.74 -13.53
C TYR A 56 -3.33 0.50 -14.96
N TYR A 57 -2.14 0.96 -15.33
CA TYR A 57 -1.67 0.93 -16.72
C TYR A 57 -0.77 -0.26 -17.04
N TYR A 58 0.05 -0.73 -16.10
CA TYR A 58 1.09 -1.73 -16.38
C TYR A 58 0.81 -3.09 -15.75
N HIS A 59 0.15 -3.14 -14.59
CA HIS A 59 -0.17 -4.39 -13.89
C HIS A 59 -1.66 -4.50 -13.52
N PRO A 60 -2.58 -4.43 -14.50
CA PRO A 60 -4.01 -4.46 -14.24
C PRO A 60 -4.41 -5.75 -13.54
N LYS A 61 -5.29 -5.63 -12.53
CA LYS A 61 -5.81 -6.74 -11.71
C LYS A 61 -4.78 -7.47 -10.85
N ARG A 62 -3.53 -6.99 -10.76
CA ARG A 62 -2.47 -7.60 -9.95
C ARG A 62 -2.46 -7.11 -8.49
N LEU A 63 -3.23 -6.09 -8.15
CA LEU A 63 -3.44 -5.63 -6.78
C LEU A 63 -4.80 -6.15 -6.29
N GLY A 64 -4.82 -6.89 -5.18
CA GLY A 64 -6.04 -7.48 -4.62
C GLY A 64 -6.68 -6.63 -3.52
N GLU A 65 -5.88 -6.10 -2.61
CA GLU A 65 -6.33 -5.26 -1.48
C GLU A 65 -5.19 -4.32 -1.05
N VAL A 66 -5.52 -3.18 -0.45
CA VAL A 66 -4.58 -2.26 0.19
C VAL A 66 -5.02 -1.96 1.60
N LEU A 67 -4.18 -2.28 2.58
CA LEU A 67 -4.41 -1.99 3.99
C LEU A 67 -3.79 -0.64 4.36
N PHE A 68 -4.61 0.29 4.81
CA PHE A 68 -4.17 1.51 5.51
C PHE A 68 -4.21 1.24 7.01
N VAL A 69 -3.04 0.97 7.59
CA VAL A 69 -2.88 0.49 8.96
C VAL A 69 -2.71 1.69 9.90
N GLU A 70 -3.50 1.75 10.98
CA GLU A 70 -3.46 2.82 12.00
C GLU A 70 -3.58 4.23 11.40
N ALA A 71 -4.46 4.40 10.40
CA ALA A 71 -4.68 5.70 9.76
C ALA A 71 -5.09 6.77 10.80
N PRO A 72 -4.27 7.81 11.04
CA PRO A 72 -4.61 8.85 12.01
C PRO A 72 -5.73 9.75 11.47
N PHE A 73 -6.41 10.49 12.34
CA PHE A 73 -7.52 11.37 11.94
C PHE A 73 -7.12 12.39 10.85
N VAL A 74 -5.88 12.88 10.89
CA VAL A 74 -5.31 13.81 9.88
C VAL A 74 -5.20 13.18 8.48
N PHE A 75 -5.20 11.85 8.35
CA PHE A 75 -5.22 11.17 7.06
C PHE A 75 -6.58 11.29 6.34
N LYS A 76 -7.68 11.46 7.08
CA LYS A 76 -9.03 11.53 6.49
C LYS A 76 -9.17 12.60 5.39
N PRO A 77 -8.80 13.88 5.60
CA PRO A 77 -8.86 14.88 4.54
C PRO A 77 -7.94 14.55 3.36
N PHE A 78 -6.74 14.03 3.62
CA PHE A 78 -5.83 13.57 2.56
C PHE A 78 -6.47 12.46 1.72
N TRP A 79 -7.10 11.47 2.35
CA TRP A 79 -7.81 10.39 1.67
C TRP A 79 -8.98 10.88 0.80
N GLN A 80 -9.71 11.93 1.22
CA GLN A 80 -10.76 12.50 0.36
C GLN A 80 -10.21 13.11 -0.93
N LEU A 81 -8.99 13.66 -0.89
CA LEU A 81 -8.32 14.21 -2.06
C LEU A 81 -7.71 13.11 -2.95
N THR A 82 -7.18 12.04 -2.34
CA THR A 82 -6.55 10.94 -3.08
C THR A 82 -7.57 10.02 -3.74
N LYS A 83 -8.69 9.73 -3.07
CA LYS A 83 -9.66 8.70 -3.48
C LYS A 83 -10.13 8.86 -4.95
N PRO A 84 -10.44 10.06 -5.47
CA PRO A 84 -10.79 10.24 -6.88
C PRO A 84 -9.66 9.86 -7.86
N LEU A 85 -8.40 10.05 -7.46
CA LEU A 85 -7.22 9.76 -8.28
C LEU A 85 -6.97 8.25 -8.39
N LEU A 86 -7.45 7.47 -7.42
CA LEU A 86 -7.25 6.01 -7.39
C LEU A 86 -8.20 5.24 -8.32
N LYS A 87 -9.10 5.92 -9.03
CA LYS A 87 -10.02 5.31 -10.02
C LYS A 87 -10.77 4.12 -9.39
N SER A 88 -10.77 2.96 -10.06
CA SER A 88 -11.39 1.72 -9.56
C SER A 88 -10.66 1.10 -8.37
N TYR A 89 -9.40 1.47 -8.10
CA TYR A 89 -8.63 0.90 -6.98
C TYR A 89 -9.03 1.47 -5.62
N ALA A 90 -9.76 2.58 -5.58
CA ALA A 90 -10.30 3.13 -4.35
C ALA A 90 -11.16 2.13 -3.55
N SER A 91 -11.81 1.17 -4.21
CA SER A 91 -12.61 0.12 -3.56
C SER A 91 -11.79 -0.99 -2.93
N LEU A 92 -10.49 -1.09 -3.25
CA LEU A 92 -9.58 -2.08 -2.66
C LEU A 92 -9.00 -1.63 -1.32
N ALA A 93 -9.24 -0.37 -0.93
CA ALA A 93 -8.70 0.19 0.30
C ALA A 93 -9.49 -0.27 1.53
N LYS A 94 -8.81 -0.88 2.49
CA LYS A 94 -9.33 -1.26 3.82
C LYS A 94 -8.54 -0.51 4.89
N PHE A 95 -9.25 0.10 5.84
CA PHE A 95 -8.66 0.72 7.02
C PHE A 95 -8.69 -0.28 8.18
N CYS A 96 -7.56 -0.51 8.84
CA CYS A 96 -7.47 -1.51 9.90
C CYS A 96 -6.42 -1.14 10.97
N SER A 97 -6.45 -1.85 12.11
CA SER A 97 -5.44 -1.73 13.15
C SER A 97 -4.26 -2.67 12.92
N VAL A 98 -3.14 -2.43 13.61
CA VAL A 98 -2.02 -3.39 13.66
C VAL A 98 -2.50 -4.76 14.16
N GLU A 99 -3.39 -4.79 15.13
CA GLU A 99 -3.96 -6.03 15.65
C GLU A 99 -4.70 -6.82 14.58
N THR A 100 -5.51 -6.16 13.75
CA THR A 100 -6.19 -6.79 12.61
C THR A 100 -5.19 -7.34 11.61
N VAL A 101 -4.14 -6.57 11.26
CA VAL A 101 -3.07 -7.04 10.35
C VAL A 101 -2.42 -8.31 10.90
N ARG A 102 -2.01 -8.29 12.17
CA ARG A 102 -1.35 -9.43 12.83
C ARG A 102 -2.25 -10.67 12.84
N LYS A 103 -3.51 -10.53 13.24
CA LYS A 103 -4.43 -11.67 13.44
C LYS A 103 -5.00 -12.24 12.14
N GLU A 104 -5.28 -11.39 11.15
CA GLU A 104 -6.00 -11.82 9.93
C GLU A 104 -5.07 -12.11 8.76
N TYR A 105 -3.88 -11.49 8.70
CA TYR A 105 -3.03 -11.53 7.49
C TYR A 105 -1.70 -12.26 7.69
N PHE A 106 -1.28 -12.51 8.92
CA PHE A 106 0.00 -13.17 9.23
C PHE A 106 -0.17 -14.34 10.20
N THR A 107 0.83 -15.22 10.22
CA THR A 107 1.03 -16.18 11.31
C THR A 107 2.13 -15.65 12.22
N GLU A 108 2.26 -16.22 13.42
CA GLU A 108 3.36 -15.87 14.36
C GLU A 108 4.75 -15.99 13.72
N ALA A 109 4.92 -16.93 12.78
CA ALA A 109 6.17 -17.16 12.07
C ALA A 109 6.44 -16.13 10.96
N THR A 110 5.41 -15.51 10.39
CA THR A 110 5.53 -14.63 9.21
C THR A 110 5.23 -13.17 9.47
N VAL A 111 4.71 -12.81 10.65
CA VAL A 111 4.44 -11.42 11.02
C VAL A 111 5.74 -10.59 11.03
N PRO A 112 5.78 -9.43 10.36
CA PRO A 112 6.92 -8.50 10.44
C PRO A 112 7.12 -7.95 11.85
N ASP A 113 8.37 -7.67 12.24
CA ASP A 113 8.69 -7.21 13.60
C ASP A 113 7.95 -5.93 14.00
N ASN A 114 7.72 -5.01 13.06
CA ASN A 114 6.96 -3.79 13.30
C ASN A 114 5.46 -4.02 13.59
N PHE A 115 4.93 -5.21 13.33
CA PHE A 115 3.55 -5.61 13.61
C PHE A 115 3.43 -6.68 14.70
N ARG A 116 4.53 -7.03 15.38
CA ARG A 116 4.52 -8.04 16.46
C ARG A 116 3.92 -7.51 17.76
N GLU A 117 4.18 -6.26 18.11
CA GLU A 117 3.70 -5.60 19.33
C GLU A 117 2.38 -4.86 19.08
#